data_AF-A0A7G6S862-F1
#
_entry.id   AF-A0A7G6S862-F1
#
_cell.length_a   1.000
_cell.length_b   1.000
_cell.length_c   1.000
_cell.angle_alpha   90.00
_cell.angle_beta   90.00
_cell.angle_gamma   90.00
#
_symmetry.space_group_name_H-M   'P 1'
#
loop_
_entity.id
_entity.type
_entity.pdbx_description
1 polymer ?
#
loop_
_entity_poly.entity_id
_entity_poly.type
_entity_poly.pdbx_seq_one_letter_code
_entity_poly.pdbx_strand_id
1 'polypeptide(L)'
;MSTGVNEVSAAEKPPTRKELCVSFQTQVHQAIIEHAEGPRAAKAKSLQKKAIRFCASNRQAQGIRTFAKALKVLGVQPANN
;
A
#
# COMPACT_ATOMS: atom_id res chain seq x y z
N MET A 1 31.47 -1.66 -3.60
CA MET A 1 30.05 -1.37 -3.92
C MET A 1 29.23 -2.61 -3.61
N SER A 2 28.48 -2.61 -2.50
CA SER A 2 27.38 -3.55 -2.24
C SER A 2 26.63 -3.02 -1.01
N THR A 3 25.59 -2.23 -1.26
CA THR A 3 24.67 -1.74 -0.24
C THR A 3 23.73 -2.89 0.14
N GLY A 4 24.14 -3.70 1.10
CA GLY A 4 23.22 -4.54 1.86
C GLY A 4 22.53 -3.68 2.90
N VAL A 5 21.39 -3.08 2.55
CA VAL A 5 20.50 -2.46 3.53
C VAL A 5 19.60 -3.54 4.11
N ASN A 6 20.14 -4.27 5.08
CA ASN A 6 19.33 -5.07 5.97
C ASN A 6 19.87 -4.87 7.39
N GLU A 7 19.53 -3.73 7.99
CA GLU A 7 19.72 -3.53 9.41
C GLU A 7 18.38 -3.12 10.02
N VAL A 8 17.64 -4.16 10.38
CA VAL A 8 16.46 -4.13 11.22
C VAL A 8 16.98 -3.88 12.64
N SER A 9 16.93 -2.65 13.12
CA SER A 9 17.26 -2.39 14.53
C SER A 9 16.63 -1.09 15.05
N ALA A 10 15.41 -1.22 15.58
CA ALA A 10 14.91 -0.44 16.71
C ALA A 10 13.57 -1.04 17.16
N ALA A 11 13.58 -1.83 18.24
CA ALA A 11 12.44 -2.24 19.09
C ALA A 11 11.06 -2.21 18.38
N GLU A 12 10.63 -3.35 17.82
CA GLU A 12 9.48 -3.47 16.92
C GLU A 12 8.14 -3.15 17.60
N LYS A 13 7.88 -1.85 17.78
CA LYS A 13 6.53 -1.35 17.97
C LYS A 13 5.75 -1.66 16.68
N PRO A 14 4.55 -2.25 16.77
CA PRO A 14 3.70 -2.43 15.60
C PRO A 14 3.57 -1.10 14.83
N PRO A 15 3.74 -1.11 13.50
CA PRO A 15 3.71 0.11 12.71
C PRO A 15 2.39 0.85 12.95
N THR A 16 2.50 2.16 13.14
CA THR A 16 1.34 3.02 13.27
C THR A 16 0.52 2.98 11.99
N ARG A 17 -0.77 3.31 12.09
CA ARG A 17 -1.66 3.34 10.91
C ARG A 17 -1.20 4.34 9.84
N LYS A 18 -0.44 5.37 10.22
CA LYS A 18 0.13 6.34 9.27
C LYS A 18 1.28 5.71 8.48
N GLU A 19 2.19 5.00 9.13
CA GLU A 19 3.27 4.26 8.47
C GLU A 19 2.70 3.17 7.55
N LEU A 20 1.68 2.45 8.00
CA LEU A 20 0.95 1.49 7.16
C LEU A 20 0.34 2.15 5.93
N CYS A 21 -0.26 3.33 6.04
CA CYS A 21 -0.78 4.06 4.88
C CYS A 21 0.30 4.35 3.83
N VAL A 22 1.50 4.76 4.26
CA VAL A 22 2.62 5.03 3.35
C VAL A 22 3.12 3.73 2.70
N SER A 23 3.30 2.67 3.49
CA SER A 23 3.73 1.36 2.99
C SER A 23 2.75 0.81 1.94
N PHE A 24 1.45 0.82 2.24
CA PHE A 24 0.41 0.37 1.30
C PHE A 24 0.32 1.25 0.05
N GLN A 25 0.53 2.56 0.17
CA GLN A 25 0.54 3.46 -0.99
C GLN A 25 1.65 3.08 -1.97
N THR A 26 2.86 2.83 -1.46
CA THR A 26 4.01 2.39 -2.26
C THR A 26 3.75 1.02 -2.87
N GLN A 27 3.26 0.05 -2.09
CA GLN A 27 2.96 -1.31 -2.57
C GLN A 27 1.93 -1.29 -3.71
N VAL A 28 0.83 -0.54 -3.54
CA VAL A 28 -0.21 -0.42 -4.58
C VAL A 28 0.35 0.27 -5.82
N HIS A 29 1.20 1.29 -5.66
CA HIS A 29 1.81 1.96 -6.80
C HIS A 29 2.67 1.01 -7.64
N GLN A 30 3.54 0.24 -6.99
CA GLN A 30 4.39 -0.75 -7.67
C GLN A 30 3.55 -1.85 -8.32
N ALA A 31 2.56 -2.39 -7.60
CA ALA A 31 1.66 -3.40 -8.15
C ALA A 31 0.89 -2.90 -9.39
N ILE A 32 0.54 -1.61 -9.45
CA ILE A 32 -0.09 -1.02 -10.63
C ILE A 32 0.89 -0.97 -11.82
N ILE A 33 2.17 -0.72 -11.57
CA ILE A 33 3.20 -0.67 -12.60
C ILE A 33 3.51 -2.08 -13.11
N GLU A 34 3.64 -3.06 -12.22
CA GLU A 34 4.14 -4.40 -12.53
C GLU A 34 3.04 -5.38 -13.00
N HIS A 35 1.82 -5.25 -12.49
CA HIS A 35 0.79 -6.28 -12.66
C HIS A 35 -0.48 -5.81 -13.35
N ALA A 36 -0.61 -4.52 -13.66
CA ALA A 36 -1.89 -3.95 -14.04
C ALA A 36 -1.92 -3.43 -15.49
N GLU A 37 -2.67 -4.14 -16.33
CA GLU A 37 -3.09 -3.67 -17.65
C GLU A 37 -4.61 -3.48 -17.72
N GLY A 38 -5.04 -2.55 -18.59
CA GLY A 38 -6.45 -2.37 -18.93
C GLY A 38 -7.36 -1.98 -17.75
N PRO A 39 -8.59 -2.53 -17.68
CA PRO A 39 -9.61 -2.13 -16.69
C PRO A 39 -9.21 -2.34 -15.22
N ARG A 40 -8.36 -3.33 -14.93
CA ARG A 40 -7.87 -3.61 -13.56
C ARG A 40 -6.95 -2.48 -13.08
N ALA A 41 -6.07 -1.98 -13.95
CA ALA A 41 -5.21 -0.84 -13.65
C ALA A 41 -6.02 0.42 -13.34
N ALA A 42 -7.02 0.74 -14.15
CA ALA A 42 -7.89 1.89 -13.93
C ALA A 42 -8.63 1.81 -12.58
N LYS A 43 -9.19 0.63 -12.27
CA LYS A 43 -9.88 0.38 -10.99
C LYS A 43 -8.93 0.49 -9.80
N ALA A 44 -7.72 -0.07 -9.89
CA ALA A 44 -6.71 0.03 -8.84
C ALA A 44 -6.25 1.47 -8.61
N LYS A 45 -5.98 2.25 -9.67
CA LYS A 45 -5.63 3.68 -9.58
C LYS A 45 -6.74 4.50 -8.91
N SER A 46 -8.01 4.23 -9.21
CA SER A 46 -9.15 4.89 -8.57
C SER A 46 -9.21 4.58 -7.06
N LEU A 47 -9.03 3.30 -6.69
CA LEU A 47 -8.96 2.88 -5.29
C LEU A 47 -7.76 3.48 -4.57
N GLN A 48 -6.59 3.56 -5.22
CA GLN A 48 -5.39 4.19 -4.69
C GLN A 48 -5.65 5.65 -4.33
N LYS A 49 -6.20 6.45 -5.28
CA LYS A 49 -6.56 7.85 -5.01
C LYS A 49 -7.54 8.00 -3.85
N LYS A 50 -8.54 7.12 -3.76
CA LYS A 50 -9.51 7.12 -2.66
C LYS A 50 -8.85 6.78 -1.31
N ALA A 51 -7.97 5.80 -1.29
CA ALA A 51 -7.23 5.39 -0.10
C ALA A 51 -6.30 6.50 0.41
N ILE A 52 -5.57 7.17 -0.48
CA ILE A 52 -4.72 8.33 -0.16
C ILE A 52 -5.55 9.41 0.56
N ARG A 53 -6.73 9.76 0.03
CA ARG A 53 -7.62 10.73 0.70
C ARG A 53 -8.04 10.29 2.11
N PHE A 54 -8.39 9.01 2.30
CA PHE A 54 -8.72 8.53 3.64
C PHE A 54 -7.54 8.58 4.61
N CYS A 55 -6.35 8.23 4.15
CA CYS A 55 -5.13 8.32 4.96
C CYS A 55 -4.82 9.77 5.36
N ALA A 56 -5.03 10.73 4.46
CA ALA A 56 -4.87 12.16 4.73
C ALA A 56 -5.95 12.74 5.67
N SER A 57 -7.18 12.22 5.62
CA SER A 57 -8.32 12.71 6.43
C SER A 57 -8.50 11.99 7.78
N ASN A 58 -7.43 11.53 8.43
CA ASN A 58 -7.48 10.78 9.69
C ASN A 58 -8.37 9.52 9.69
N ARG A 59 -8.69 8.97 8.50
CA ARG A 59 -9.46 7.73 8.31
C ARG A 59 -8.54 6.60 7.88
N GLN A 60 -7.40 6.45 8.55
CA GLN A 60 -6.33 5.54 8.11
C GLN A 60 -6.81 4.09 7.99
N ALA A 61 -7.64 3.61 8.93
CA ALA A 61 -8.19 2.26 8.86
C ALA A 61 -8.99 2.01 7.57
N GLN A 62 -9.72 3.01 7.07
CA GLN A 62 -10.44 2.90 5.80
C GLN A 62 -9.52 3.06 4.59
N GLY A 63 -8.48 3.90 4.70
CA GLY A 63 -7.41 4.01 3.71
C GLY A 63 -6.71 2.67 3.48
N ILE A 64 -6.22 2.05 4.56
CA ILE A 64 -5.54 0.75 4.54
C ILE A 64 -6.44 -0.33 3.93
N ARG A 65 -7.70 -0.44 4.36
CA ARG A 65 -8.66 -1.39 3.76
C ARG A 65 -8.89 -1.14 2.26
N THR A 66 -8.90 0.12 1.85
CA THR A 66 -9.09 0.50 0.44
C THR A 66 -7.85 0.15 -0.39
N PHE A 67 -6.64 0.34 0.14
CA PHE A 67 -5.41 -0.11 -0.49
C PHE A 67 -5.36 -1.64 -0.62
N ALA A 68 -5.72 -2.39 0.43
CA ALA A 68 -5.82 -3.85 0.35
C ALA A 68 -6.82 -4.31 -0.73
N LYS A 69 -7.94 -3.58 -0.91
CA LYS A 69 -8.87 -3.84 -2.02
C LYS A 69 -8.25 -3.55 -3.39
N ALA A 70 -7.42 -2.52 -3.51
CA ALA A 70 -6.69 -2.22 -4.74
C ALA A 70 -5.72 -3.37 -5.09
N LEU A 71 -4.95 -3.87 -4.13
CA LEU A 71 -4.04 -5.01 -4.33
C LEU A 71 -4.79 -6.27 -4.75
N LYS A 72 -5.94 -6.58 -4.12
CA LYS A 72 -6.79 -7.70 -4.52
C LYS A 72 -7.29 -7.61 -5.96
N VAL A 73 -7.61 -6.40 -6.46
CA VAL A 73 -8.00 -6.20 -7.87
C VAL A 73 -6.85 -6.54 -8.82
N LEU A 74 -5.61 -6.36 -8.37
CA LEU A 74 -4.39 -6.67 -9.12
C LEU A 74 -3.90 -8.10 -8.92
N GLY A 75 -4.57 -8.91 -8.08
CA GLY A 75 -4.15 -10.26 -7.75
C GLY A 75 -2.97 -10.33 -6.78
N VAL A 76 -2.59 -9.21 -6.16
CA VAL A 76 -1.48 -9.11 -5.20
C VAL A 76 -2.03 -9.26 -3.77
N GLN A 77 -1.35 -10.04 -2.93
CA GLN A 77 -1.69 -10.14 -1.52
C GLN A 77 -1.13 -8.93 -0.74
N PRO A 78 -1.94 -8.27 0.12
CA PRO A 78 -1.47 -7.18 0.96
C PRO A 78 -0.49 -7.66 2.02
N ALA A 79 0.61 -6.94 2.22
CA ALA A 79 1.72 -7.38 3.08
C ALA A 79 1.45 -7.31 4.61
N ASN A 80 0.26 -6.90 5.04
CA ASN A 80 -0.06 -6.77 6.47
C ASN A 80 -1.41 -7.46 6.76
N ASN A 81 -1.32 -8.61 7.42
CA ASN A 81 -2.41 -9.36 8.04
C ASN A 81 -2.64 -8.86 9.47
#